data_AF-A0A059VIT8-F1
#
_entry.id   AF-A0A059VIT8-F1
#
_cell.length_a   1.000
_cell.length_b   1.000
_cell.length_c   1.000
_cell.angle_alpha   90.00
_cell.angle_beta   90.00
_cell.angle_gamma   90.00
#
_symmetry.space_group_name_H-M   'P 1'
#
loop_
_entity.id
_entity.type
_entity.pdbx_description
1 polymer ?
#
loop_
_entity_poly.entity_id
_entity_poly.type
_entity_poly.pdbx_seq_one_letter_code
_entity_poly.pdbx_strand_id
1 'polypeptide(L)'
;FVKFLPKMSHSEEADKKDVQSHYDIGNDFYRLWLDKTMTYSCAYFEHPDDSLETAQMNKVRHILYKLHPAAGGRLLDIGSGWGTLIITAAKEFHLKTIGITLSEEQYEYTKKQIQDNNLQEQVEVRLMDYRDLKDEQFDYVTSVGMFEHVGKENLGLYFKKIKELLMPNGRALIHGITGQHQGVGVDPFLNKYIFPGGYIPNMAENLVHIMDAGL
;
A
#
# COMPACT_ATOMS: atom_id res chain seq x y z
N PHE A 1 -33.36 9.56 -7.71
CA PHE A 1 -32.67 9.10 -6.49
C PHE A 1 -31.38 8.31 -6.77
N VAL A 2 -31.29 7.50 -7.84
CA VAL A 2 -30.06 6.74 -8.20
C VAL A 2 -28.86 7.62 -8.64
N LYS A 3 -29.09 8.85 -9.11
CA LYS A 3 -28.03 9.78 -9.58
C LYS A 3 -27.08 10.35 -8.50
N PHE A 4 -27.31 10.05 -7.22
CA PHE A 4 -26.49 10.54 -6.11
C PHE A 4 -25.82 9.42 -5.29
N LEU A 5 -25.91 8.17 -5.75
CA LEU A 5 -25.15 7.09 -5.12
C LEU A 5 -23.67 7.24 -5.52
N PRO A 6 -22.74 7.19 -4.56
CA PRO A 6 -21.32 7.17 -4.86
C PRO A 6 -20.99 5.99 -5.80
N LYS A 7 -20.09 6.20 -6.76
CA LYS A 7 -19.55 5.14 -7.63
C LYS A 7 -18.83 4.12 -6.73
N MET A 8 -19.26 2.85 -6.76
CA MET A 8 -18.69 1.75 -5.95
C MET A 8 -18.14 0.60 -6.83
N SER A 9 -17.77 0.88 -8.08
CA SER A 9 -17.24 -0.16 -8.98
C SER A 9 -15.74 -0.34 -8.73
N HIS A 10 -15.34 -1.56 -8.37
CA HIS A 10 -13.98 -1.97 -8.04
C HIS A 10 -13.47 -3.08 -8.98
N SER A 11 -13.71 -2.94 -10.28
CA SER A 11 -13.04 -3.77 -11.28
C SER A 11 -11.59 -3.31 -11.44
N GLU A 12 -10.71 -4.18 -11.93
CA GLU A 12 -9.30 -3.83 -12.21
C GLU A 12 -9.16 -2.57 -13.06
N GLU A 13 -9.94 -2.46 -14.14
CA GLU A 13 -9.95 -1.27 -14.99
C GLU A 13 -10.41 0.00 -14.26
N ALA A 14 -11.39 -0.12 -13.36
CA ALA A 14 -11.91 1.01 -12.59
C ALA A 14 -10.90 1.48 -11.53
N ASP A 15 -10.31 0.54 -10.78
CA ASP A 15 -9.32 0.84 -9.75
C ASP A 15 -8.07 1.46 -10.38
N LYS A 16 -7.58 0.92 -11.51
CA LYS A 16 -6.46 1.50 -12.25
C LYS A 16 -6.74 2.94 -12.66
N LYS A 17 -7.93 3.20 -13.23
CA LYS A 17 -8.32 4.55 -13.64
C LYS A 17 -8.42 5.51 -12.45
N ASP A 18 -9.01 5.06 -11.34
CA ASP A 18 -9.22 5.90 -10.17
C ASP A 18 -7.86 6.21 -9.48
N VAL A 19 -6.96 5.23 -9.37
CA VAL A 19 -5.57 5.42 -8.87
C VAL A 19 -4.79 6.36 -9.78
N GLN A 20 -4.76 6.13 -11.10
CA GLN A 20 -4.07 7.01 -12.04
C GLN A 20 -4.61 8.45 -11.96
N SER A 21 -5.93 8.64 -11.87
CA SER A 21 -6.51 9.98 -11.78
C SER A 21 -6.10 10.76 -10.53
N HIS A 22 -5.86 10.06 -9.41
CA HIS A 22 -5.43 10.69 -8.18
C HIS A 22 -3.92 10.94 -8.18
N TYR A 23 -3.10 9.90 -8.41
CA TYR A 23 -1.65 9.98 -8.25
C TYR A 23 -0.90 10.55 -9.48
N ASP A 24 -1.49 10.51 -10.67
CA ASP A 24 -0.86 11.05 -11.90
C ASP A 24 -1.20 12.53 -12.14
N ILE A 25 -1.73 13.26 -11.15
CA ILE A 25 -1.74 14.74 -11.15
C ILE A 25 -0.32 15.34 -11.17
N GLY A 26 0.68 14.50 -10.95
CA GLY A 26 2.09 14.77 -11.22
C GLY A 26 2.94 14.78 -9.96
N ASN A 27 4.13 14.18 -10.06
CA ASN A 27 5.10 14.14 -8.97
C ASN A 27 5.47 15.54 -8.44
N ASP A 28 5.48 16.56 -9.29
CA ASP A 28 5.79 17.93 -8.89
C ASP A 28 4.72 18.54 -7.97
N PHE A 29 3.44 18.18 -8.15
CA PHE A 29 2.37 18.64 -7.26
C PHE A 29 2.56 18.08 -5.85
N TYR A 30 2.79 16.77 -5.74
CA TYR A 30 2.99 16.09 -4.45
C TYR A 30 4.25 16.56 -3.73
N ARG A 31 5.33 16.85 -4.47
CA ARG A 31 6.58 17.39 -3.92
C ARG A 31 6.43 18.74 -3.21
N LEU A 32 5.38 19.51 -3.50
CA LEU A 32 5.18 20.81 -2.86
C LEU A 32 4.84 20.69 -1.37
N TRP A 33 4.30 19.56 -0.93
CA TRP A 33 3.74 19.42 0.42
C TRP A 33 4.04 18.08 1.10
N LEU A 34 4.44 17.04 0.37
CA LEU A 34 5.00 15.83 0.98
C LEU A 34 6.41 16.10 1.49
N ASP A 35 6.87 15.23 2.40
CA ASP A 35 8.28 15.19 2.77
C ASP A 35 9.15 14.65 1.62
N LYS A 36 10.47 14.71 1.77
CA LYS A 36 11.42 14.33 0.71
C LYS A 36 11.34 12.87 0.29
N THR A 37 10.84 11.98 1.15
CA THR A 37 10.64 10.57 0.81
C THR A 37 9.45 10.36 -0.12
N MET A 38 8.60 11.37 -0.34
CA MET A 38 7.35 11.27 -1.08
C MET A 38 6.38 10.25 -0.45
N THR A 39 6.46 10.01 0.86
CA THR A 39 5.61 9.00 1.51
C THR A 39 4.22 9.57 1.76
N TYR A 40 3.23 9.10 1.01
CA TYR A 40 1.84 9.55 1.17
C TYR A 40 1.00 8.56 1.99
N SER A 41 1.32 8.46 3.28
CA SER A 41 0.56 7.68 4.27
C SER A 41 0.82 8.21 5.68
N CYS A 42 0.14 7.65 6.68
CA CYS A 42 0.35 8.03 8.09
C CYS A 42 1.82 7.88 8.51
N ALA A 43 2.37 8.89 9.18
CA ALA A 43 3.71 8.86 9.76
C ALA A 43 3.69 8.32 11.20
N TYR A 44 4.86 8.03 11.77
CA TYR A 44 5.02 7.53 13.14
C TYR A 44 6.05 8.39 13.88
N PHE A 45 5.57 9.27 14.76
CA PHE A 45 6.41 10.14 15.57
C PHE A 45 6.86 9.37 16.82
N GLU A 46 8.15 9.05 16.89
CA GLU A 46 8.74 8.44 18.09
C GLU A 46 9.00 9.51 19.15
N HIS A 47 9.31 10.73 18.69
CA HIS A 47 9.45 11.91 19.52
C HIS A 47 8.55 13.05 19.00
N PRO A 48 7.99 13.89 19.90
CA PRO A 48 7.13 15.01 19.50
C PRO A 48 7.79 16.04 18.58
N ASP A 49 9.11 16.10 18.54
CA ASP A 49 9.94 17.01 17.74
C ASP A 49 10.48 16.38 16.45
N ASP A 50 10.11 15.13 16.15
CA ASP A 50 10.47 14.50 14.88
C ASP A 50 9.97 15.33 13.69
N SER A 51 10.85 15.55 12.72
CA SER A 51 10.42 16.09 11.42
C SER A 51 9.50 15.09 10.72
N LEU A 52 8.66 15.55 9.78
CA LEU A 52 7.81 14.63 9.01
C LEU A 52 8.63 13.57 8.25
N GLU A 53 9.77 13.97 7.68
CA GLU A 53 10.72 13.06 7.01
C GLU A 53 11.22 11.98 7.99
N THR A 54 11.60 12.38 9.21
CA THR A 54 12.00 11.44 10.28
C THR A 54 10.85 10.50 10.64
N ALA A 55 9.65 11.04 10.87
CA ALA A 55 8.48 10.27 11.28
C ALA A 55 8.02 9.28 10.21
N GLN A 56 8.18 9.59 8.91
CA GLN A 56 7.90 8.65 7.83
C GLN A 56 8.90 7.50 7.81
N MET A 57 10.19 7.79 8.00
CA MET A 57 11.22 6.75 8.10
C MET A 57 11.05 5.88 9.35
N ASN A 58 10.67 6.48 10.49
CA ASN A 58 10.31 5.76 11.71
C ASN A 58 9.15 4.82 11.45
N LYS A 59 8.10 5.27 10.73
CA LYS A 59 6.98 4.42 10.33
C LYS A 59 7.42 3.23 9.47
N VAL A 60 8.26 3.47 8.47
CA VAL A 60 8.78 2.40 7.60
C VAL A 60 9.55 1.37 8.41
N ARG A 61 10.47 1.81 9.29
CA ARG A 61 11.22 0.91 10.17
C ARG A 61 10.32 0.18 11.16
N HIS A 62 9.33 0.86 11.73
CA HIS A 62 8.37 0.27 12.64
C HIS A 62 7.56 -0.87 11.99
N ILE A 63 7.18 -0.71 10.72
CA ILE A 63 6.58 -1.77 9.90
C ILE A 63 7.56 -2.94 9.74
N LEU A 64 8.78 -2.66 9.28
CA LEU A 64 9.76 -3.70 8.97
C LEU A 64 10.20 -4.47 10.23
N TYR A 65 10.37 -3.81 11.38
CA TYR A 65 10.71 -4.47 12.64
C TYR A 65 9.63 -5.45 13.12
N LYS A 66 8.35 -5.14 12.91
CA LYS A 66 7.24 -6.06 13.25
C LYS A 66 7.25 -7.34 12.44
N LEU A 67 7.77 -7.29 11.21
CA LEU A 67 7.98 -8.48 10.40
C LEU A 67 9.14 -9.34 10.90
N HIS A 68 9.99 -8.85 11.81
CA HIS A 68 11.21 -9.49 12.29
C HIS A 68 11.93 -10.28 11.18
N PRO A 69 12.37 -9.59 10.11
CA PRO A 69 12.75 -10.22 8.88
C PRO A 69 14.18 -10.77 8.95
N ALA A 70 14.46 -11.81 8.17
CA ALA A 70 15.79 -12.37 8.00
C ALA A 70 16.43 -11.84 6.71
N ALA A 71 17.73 -11.53 6.76
CA ALA A 71 18.49 -11.11 5.59
C ALA A 71 18.37 -12.14 4.46
N GLY A 72 18.19 -11.65 3.22
CA GLY A 72 17.94 -12.46 2.04
C GLY A 72 16.48 -12.88 1.83
N GLY A 73 15.60 -12.64 2.81
CA GLY A 73 14.16 -12.90 2.69
C GLY A 73 13.50 -12.06 1.60
N ARG A 74 12.42 -12.59 1.03
CA ARG A 74 11.63 -11.97 -0.05
C ARG A 74 10.44 -11.21 0.52
N LEU A 75 10.35 -9.92 0.21
CA LEU A 75 9.25 -9.05 0.61
C LEU A 75 8.49 -8.53 -0.61
N LEU A 76 7.17 -8.68 -0.60
CA LEU A 76 6.26 -8.00 -1.52
C LEU A 76 5.63 -6.79 -0.83
N ASP A 77 5.64 -5.63 -1.48
CA ASP A 77 4.88 -4.44 -1.04
C ASP A 77 3.77 -4.12 -2.03
N ILE A 78 2.53 -4.35 -1.60
CA ILE A 78 1.32 -4.10 -2.38
C ILE A 78 0.96 -2.62 -2.26
N GLY A 79 0.94 -1.89 -3.38
CA GLY A 79 0.74 -0.44 -3.36
C GLY A 79 1.98 0.30 -2.85
N SER A 80 3.14 -0.03 -3.41
CA SER A 80 4.45 0.43 -2.92
C SER A 80 4.70 1.95 -3.00
N GLY A 81 3.79 2.71 -3.58
CA GLY A 81 3.88 4.16 -3.69
C GLY A 81 5.16 4.60 -4.41
N TRP A 82 5.88 5.56 -3.83
CA TRP A 82 7.17 6.04 -4.32
C TRP A 82 8.38 5.20 -3.86
N GLY A 83 8.13 4.00 -3.33
CA GLY A 83 9.16 2.98 -3.11
C GLY A 83 9.95 3.09 -1.80
N THR A 84 9.62 4.03 -0.91
CA THR A 84 10.35 4.25 0.35
C THR A 84 10.50 2.97 1.16
N LEU A 85 9.43 2.16 1.27
CA LEU A 85 9.43 0.93 2.05
C LEU A 85 10.34 -0.14 1.42
N ILE A 86 10.16 -0.46 0.14
CA ILE A 86 10.95 -1.50 -0.55
C ILE A 86 12.44 -1.15 -0.61
N ILE A 87 12.77 0.13 -0.83
CA ILE A 87 14.16 0.59 -0.87
C ILE A 87 14.78 0.49 0.53
N THR A 88 14.07 0.91 1.57
CA THR A 88 14.56 0.83 2.96
C THR A 88 14.75 -0.62 3.40
N ALA A 89 13.79 -1.48 3.07
CA ALA A 89 13.86 -2.92 3.35
C ALA A 89 15.09 -3.59 2.71
N ALA A 90 15.44 -3.23 1.48
CA ALA A 90 16.65 -3.73 0.84
C ALA A 90 17.92 -3.18 1.51
N LYS A 91 18.00 -1.87 1.75
CA LYS A 91 19.22 -1.21 2.26
C LYS A 91 19.52 -1.54 3.73
N GLU A 92 18.51 -1.52 4.59
CA GLU A 92 18.69 -1.63 6.04
C GLU A 92 18.45 -3.05 6.58
N PHE A 93 17.60 -3.84 5.90
CA PHE A 93 17.23 -5.20 6.34
C PHE A 93 17.74 -6.29 5.38
N HIS A 94 18.46 -5.91 4.32
CA HIS A 94 19.06 -6.82 3.34
C HIS A 94 18.05 -7.78 2.69
N LEU A 95 16.83 -7.28 2.43
CA LEU A 95 15.76 -8.06 1.79
C LEU A 95 15.80 -7.94 0.27
N LYS A 96 15.30 -8.99 -0.40
CA LYS A 96 14.95 -8.92 -1.81
C LYS A 96 13.50 -8.46 -1.90
N THR A 97 13.26 -7.32 -2.53
CA THR A 97 11.96 -6.64 -2.44
C THR A 97 11.32 -6.48 -3.82
N ILE A 98 10.01 -6.63 -3.87
CA ILE A 98 9.20 -6.35 -5.05
C ILE A 98 8.11 -5.39 -4.63
N GLY A 99 8.08 -4.21 -5.23
CA GLY A 99 6.96 -3.28 -5.10
C GLY A 99 6.04 -3.37 -6.30
N ILE A 100 4.73 -3.31 -6.07
CA ILE A 100 3.75 -3.18 -7.14
C ILE A 100 2.97 -1.87 -6.99
N THR A 101 2.61 -1.25 -8.11
CA THR A 101 1.75 -0.06 -8.17
C THR A 101 0.95 -0.05 -9.48
N LEU A 102 -0.15 0.69 -9.50
CA LEU A 102 -0.95 0.98 -10.70
C LEU A 102 -0.67 2.37 -11.28
N SER A 103 0.10 3.23 -10.59
CA SER A 103 0.48 4.56 -11.07
C SER A 103 1.79 4.51 -11.85
N GLU A 104 1.76 5.07 -13.07
CA GLU A 104 2.95 5.17 -13.94
C GLU A 104 3.98 6.15 -13.36
N GLU A 105 3.52 7.25 -12.77
CA GLU A 105 4.38 8.25 -12.12
C GLU A 105 5.14 7.67 -10.91
N GLN A 106 4.48 6.84 -10.11
CA GLN A 106 5.09 6.13 -8.98
C GLN A 106 6.09 5.06 -9.45
N TYR A 107 5.72 4.30 -10.49
CA TYR A 107 6.60 3.30 -11.10
C TYR A 107 7.90 3.92 -11.61
N GLU A 108 7.81 4.97 -12.44
CA GLU A 108 8.99 5.63 -13.02
C GLU A 108 9.85 6.31 -11.96
N TYR A 109 9.23 6.96 -10.96
CA TYR A 109 9.98 7.52 -9.83
C TYR A 109 10.74 6.45 -9.06
N THR A 110 10.07 5.36 -8.69
CA THR A 110 10.66 4.28 -7.89
C THR A 110 11.78 3.59 -8.67
N LYS A 111 11.56 3.33 -9.97
CA LYS A 111 12.57 2.76 -10.87
C LYS A 111 13.82 3.63 -10.94
N LYS A 112 13.66 4.96 -11.03
CA LYS A 112 14.79 5.89 -10.96
C LYS A 112 15.52 5.82 -9.61
N GLN A 113 14.78 5.80 -8.49
CA GLN A 113 15.40 5.67 -7.16
C GLN A 113 16.19 4.36 -7.01
N ILE A 114 15.68 3.25 -7.54
CA ILE A 114 16.39 1.96 -7.55
C ILE A 114 17.72 2.08 -8.32
N GLN A 115 17.71 2.73 -9.49
CA GLN A 115 18.91 2.96 -10.30
C GLN A 115 19.91 3.87 -9.60
N ASP A 116 19.46 5.02 -9.09
CA ASP A 116 20.32 6.01 -8.44
C ASP A 116 21.00 5.44 -7.17
N ASN A 117 20.40 4.42 -6.55
CA ASN A 117 20.94 3.74 -5.37
C ASN A 117 21.68 2.43 -5.69
N ASN A 118 21.83 2.03 -6.96
CA ASN A 118 22.43 0.78 -7.40
C ASN A 118 21.79 -0.48 -6.79
N LEU A 119 20.45 -0.52 -6.71
CA LEU A 119 19.68 -1.59 -6.07
C LEU A 119 19.00 -2.56 -7.04
N GLN A 120 19.32 -2.51 -8.35
CA GLN A 120 18.64 -3.28 -9.40
C GLN A 120 18.69 -4.81 -9.19
N GLU A 121 19.67 -5.33 -8.43
CA GLU A 121 19.76 -6.77 -8.11
C GLU A 121 18.94 -7.17 -6.89
N GLN A 122 18.43 -6.21 -6.10
CA GLN A 122 17.76 -6.44 -4.82
C GLN A 122 16.33 -5.90 -4.78
N VAL A 123 16.01 -4.87 -5.57
CA VAL A 123 14.71 -4.20 -5.58
C VAL A 123 14.14 -4.23 -6.99
N GLU A 124 12.93 -4.74 -7.12
CA GLU A 124 12.12 -4.68 -8.33
C GLU A 124 10.88 -3.81 -8.07
N VAL A 125 10.46 -3.01 -9.06
CA VAL A 125 9.14 -2.36 -9.06
C VAL A 125 8.40 -2.77 -10.31
N ARG A 126 7.10 -3.09 -10.19
CA ARG A 126 6.24 -3.52 -11.30
C ARG A 126 5.01 -2.63 -11.39
N LEU A 127 4.66 -2.23 -12.60
CA LEU A 127 3.39 -1.57 -12.90
C LEU A 127 2.33 -2.64 -13.18
N MET A 128 1.63 -3.10 -12.14
CA MET A 128 0.65 -4.18 -12.25
C MET A 128 -0.33 -4.19 -11.09
N ASP A 129 -1.46 -4.89 -11.28
CA ASP A 129 -2.40 -5.17 -10.22
C ASP A 129 -1.93 -6.36 -9.35
N TYR A 130 -2.21 -6.31 -8.06
CA TYR A 130 -1.88 -7.41 -7.14
C TYR A 130 -2.68 -8.69 -7.44
N ARG A 131 -3.86 -8.54 -8.04
CA ARG A 131 -4.73 -9.65 -8.48
C ARG A 131 -4.06 -10.50 -9.56
N ASP A 132 -3.18 -9.90 -10.36
CA ASP A 132 -2.47 -10.56 -11.46
C ASP A 132 -1.22 -11.34 -11.05
N LEU A 133 -0.75 -11.19 -9.80
CA LEU A 133 0.38 -11.98 -9.30
C LEU A 133 0.00 -13.47 -9.27
N LYS A 134 0.70 -14.30 -10.04
CA LYS A 134 0.46 -15.75 -10.14
C LYS A 134 1.75 -16.50 -9.86
N ASP A 135 1.63 -17.63 -9.17
CA ASP A 135 2.72 -18.59 -8.96
C ASP A 135 3.98 -18.02 -8.25
N GLU A 136 3.82 -16.95 -7.47
CA GLU A 136 4.87 -16.35 -6.64
C GLU A 136 4.48 -16.36 -5.17
N GLN A 137 5.45 -16.63 -4.29
CA GLN A 137 5.29 -16.56 -2.85
C GLN A 137 6.44 -15.78 -2.19
N PHE A 138 6.13 -15.20 -1.04
CA PHE A 138 6.99 -14.27 -0.31
C PHE A 138 7.06 -14.65 1.17
N ASP A 139 8.22 -14.42 1.78
CA ASP A 139 8.39 -14.56 3.23
C ASP A 139 7.58 -13.48 3.96
N TYR A 140 7.50 -12.29 3.34
CA TYR A 140 6.84 -11.12 3.89
C TYR A 140 5.94 -10.44 2.87
N VAL A 141 4.78 -9.97 3.32
CA VAL A 141 3.90 -9.09 2.54
C VAL A 141 3.63 -7.82 3.35
N THR A 142 3.89 -6.66 2.78
CA THR A 142 3.44 -5.37 3.31
C THR A 142 2.38 -4.79 2.39
N SER A 143 1.48 -4.02 2.98
CA SER A 143 0.50 -3.25 2.25
C SER A 143 0.05 -2.07 3.09
N VAL A 144 0.29 -0.86 2.60
CA VAL A 144 0.11 0.38 3.35
C VAL A 144 -0.83 1.30 2.59
N GLY A 145 -2.01 1.57 3.14
CA GLY A 145 -2.99 2.49 2.55
C GLY A 145 -3.68 1.94 1.30
N MET A 146 -3.73 0.61 1.13
CA MET A 146 -4.32 -0.04 -0.03
C MET A 146 -5.76 -0.48 0.17
N PHE A 147 -6.11 -1.04 1.32
CA PHE A 147 -7.42 -1.70 1.47
C PHE A 147 -8.58 -0.70 1.43
N GLU A 148 -8.30 0.58 1.66
CA GLU A 148 -9.24 1.69 1.51
C GLU A 148 -9.70 1.87 0.05
N HIS A 149 -8.87 1.43 -0.91
CA HIS A 149 -9.14 1.49 -2.35
C HIS A 149 -9.72 0.19 -2.91
N VAL A 150 -9.65 -0.92 -2.15
CA VAL A 150 -10.16 -2.24 -2.59
C VAL A 150 -11.69 -2.26 -2.67
N GLY A 151 -12.35 -1.50 -1.78
CA GLY A 151 -13.80 -1.48 -1.68
C GLY A 151 -14.36 -2.62 -0.85
N LYS A 152 -15.58 -2.41 -0.35
CA LYS A 152 -16.25 -3.32 0.58
C LYS A 152 -16.41 -4.74 0.04
N GLU A 153 -16.84 -4.88 -1.22
CA GLU A 153 -17.17 -6.18 -1.81
C GLU A 153 -15.94 -7.07 -2.05
N ASN A 154 -14.77 -6.46 -2.24
CA ASN A 154 -13.54 -7.16 -2.58
C ASN A 154 -12.59 -7.36 -1.40
N LEU A 155 -12.90 -6.79 -0.23
CA LEU A 155 -12.02 -6.81 0.94
C LEU A 155 -11.66 -8.25 1.37
N GLY A 156 -12.64 -9.16 1.32
CA GLY A 156 -12.39 -10.59 1.57
C GLY A 156 -11.48 -11.24 0.53
N LEU A 157 -11.59 -10.87 -0.75
CA LEU A 157 -10.71 -11.39 -1.81
C LEU A 157 -9.28 -10.85 -1.65
N TYR A 158 -9.12 -9.60 -1.21
CA TYR A 158 -7.83 -8.99 -0.92
C TYR A 158 -7.06 -9.77 0.16
N PHE A 159 -7.68 -10.10 1.29
CA PHE A 159 -7.01 -10.90 2.33
C PHE A 159 -6.72 -12.34 1.89
N LYS A 160 -7.62 -12.97 1.11
CA LYS A 160 -7.34 -14.27 0.49
C LYS A 160 -6.14 -14.22 -0.44
N LYS A 161 -6.02 -13.16 -1.24
CA LYS A 161 -4.87 -12.99 -2.13
C LYS A 161 -3.57 -12.82 -1.35
N ILE A 162 -3.57 -12.04 -0.26
CA ILE A 162 -2.41 -11.95 0.63
C ILE A 162 -2.02 -13.32 1.19
N LYS A 163 -3.01 -14.13 1.61
CA LYS A 163 -2.74 -15.49 2.09
C LYS A 163 -2.07 -16.37 1.05
N GLU A 164 -2.54 -16.32 -0.20
CA GLU A 164 -1.96 -17.09 -1.32
C GLU A 164 -0.49 -16.71 -1.60
N LEU A 165 -0.19 -15.40 -1.49
CA LEU A 165 1.14 -14.84 -1.74
C LEU A 165 2.14 -15.09 -0.60
N LEU A 166 1.69 -15.51 0.58
CA LEU A 166 2.57 -15.83 1.69
C LEU A 166 3.07 -17.27 1.62
N MET A 167 4.37 -17.44 1.84
CA MET A 167 4.96 -18.75 2.17
C MET A 167 4.34 -19.31 3.46
N PRO A 168 4.38 -20.64 3.70
CA PRO A 168 4.08 -21.20 5.01
C PRO A 168 4.92 -20.52 6.11
N ASN A 169 4.26 -20.07 7.19
CA ASN A 169 4.86 -19.26 8.26
C ASN A 169 5.36 -17.86 7.85
N GLY A 170 5.03 -17.42 6.63
CA GLY A 170 5.22 -16.04 6.20
C GLY A 170 4.39 -15.06 7.03
N ARG A 171 4.80 -13.79 7.03
CA ARG A 171 4.16 -12.74 7.84
C ARG A 171 3.71 -11.60 6.96
N ALA A 172 2.46 -11.17 7.14
CA ALA A 172 1.95 -9.95 6.54
C ALA A 172 1.89 -8.82 7.58
N LEU A 173 2.17 -7.60 7.13
CA LEU A 173 1.80 -6.39 7.86
C LEU A 173 0.90 -5.53 6.97
N ILE A 174 -0.36 -5.43 7.41
CA ILE A 174 -1.39 -4.66 6.73
C ILE A 174 -1.66 -3.39 7.54
N HIS A 175 -1.44 -2.24 6.92
CA HIS A 175 -1.62 -0.92 7.52
C HIS A 175 -2.64 -0.13 6.71
N GLY A 176 -3.71 0.32 7.34
CA GLY A 176 -4.66 1.22 6.70
C GLY A 176 -5.63 1.84 7.70
N ILE A 177 -6.43 2.76 7.19
CA ILE A 177 -7.38 3.56 7.93
C ILE A 177 -8.58 2.69 8.30
N THR A 178 -8.91 2.61 9.59
CA THR A 178 -10.12 1.93 10.06
C THR A 178 -11.03 2.88 10.81
N GLY A 179 -12.33 2.81 10.50
CA GLY A 179 -13.34 3.59 11.20
C GLY A 179 -13.88 2.90 12.45
N GLN A 180 -14.28 3.67 13.46
CA GLN A 180 -15.08 3.17 14.60
C GLN A 180 -16.60 3.29 14.35
N HIS A 181 -17.01 3.50 13.10
CA HIS A 181 -18.39 3.78 12.75
C HIS A 181 -19.23 2.51 12.58
N GLN A 182 -20.53 2.65 12.84
CA GLN A 182 -21.57 1.72 12.38
C GLN A 182 -22.21 2.16 11.05
N GLY A 183 -21.72 3.27 10.46
CA GLY A 183 -22.23 3.87 9.23
C GLY A 183 -21.60 3.31 7.95
N VAL A 184 -21.89 3.98 6.82
CA VAL A 184 -21.58 3.53 5.45
C VAL A 184 -20.09 3.46 5.10
N GLY A 185 -19.20 4.04 5.89
CA GLY A 185 -17.74 4.02 5.64
C GLY A 185 -17.30 4.82 4.42
N VAL A 186 -18.17 5.65 3.86
CA VAL A 186 -17.91 6.48 2.68
C VAL A 186 -18.32 7.92 2.98
N ASP A 187 -17.42 8.87 2.72
CA ASP A 187 -17.72 10.30 2.74
C ASP A 187 -18.07 10.79 1.32
N PRO A 188 -19.23 11.45 1.10
CA PRO A 188 -19.62 11.90 -0.24
C PRO A 188 -18.69 12.91 -0.90
N PHE A 189 -18.03 13.78 -0.12
CA PHE A 189 -17.09 14.76 -0.65
C PHE A 189 -15.80 14.05 -1.08
N LEU A 190 -15.23 13.23 -0.21
CA LEU A 190 -14.02 12.45 -0.52
C LEU A 190 -14.27 11.56 -1.74
N ASN A 191 -15.38 10.84 -1.79
CA ASN A 191 -15.69 9.97 -2.92
C ASN A 191 -15.87 10.74 -4.24
N LYS A 192 -16.34 11.98 -4.20
CA LYS A 192 -16.55 12.76 -5.43
C LYS A 192 -15.28 13.43 -5.95
N TYR A 193 -14.40 13.89 -5.05
CA TYR A 193 -13.33 14.82 -5.40
C TYR A 193 -11.92 14.30 -5.12
N ILE A 194 -11.75 13.38 -4.18
CA ILE A 194 -10.42 12.98 -3.69
C ILE A 194 -10.16 11.51 -3.96
N PHE A 195 -11.00 10.61 -3.43
CA PHE A 195 -10.86 9.15 -3.52
C PHE A 195 -12.15 8.50 -4.02
N PRO A 196 -12.45 8.58 -5.33
CA PRO A 196 -13.57 7.84 -5.91
C PRO A 196 -13.47 6.34 -5.64
N GLY A 197 -14.57 5.73 -5.20
CA GLY A 197 -14.62 4.32 -4.82
C GLY A 197 -14.13 4.05 -3.39
N GLY A 198 -13.47 5.00 -2.73
CA GLY A 198 -12.88 4.78 -1.41
C GLY A 198 -13.90 4.30 -0.37
N TYR A 199 -13.53 3.25 0.37
CA TYR A 199 -14.30 2.67 1.46
C TYR A 199 -13.41 2.48 2.68
N ILE A 200 -13.84 3.02 3.82
CA ILE A 200 -13.16 2.83 5.10
C ILE A 200 -13.86 1.68 5.86
N PRO A 201 -13.27 0.48 5.93
CA PRO A 201 -13.81 -0.59 6.74
C PRO A 201 -13.66 -0.27 8.23
N ASN A 202 -14.56 -0.83 9.03
CA ASN A 202 -14.38 -0.83 10.48
C ASN A 202 -13.45 -1.98 10.91
N MET A 203 -12.98 -1.91 12.16
CA MET A 203 -12.05 -2.91 12.69
C MET A 203 -12.64 -4.33 12.70
N ALA A 204 -13.92 -4.48 13.04
CA ALA A 204 -14.56 -5.80 13.12
C ALA A 204 -14.67 -6.47 11.75
N GLU A 205 -15.04 -5.72 10.70
CA GLU A 205 -15.11 -6.20 9.33
C GLU A 205 -13.76 -6.70 8.83
N ASN A 206 -12.69 -5.92 9.06
CA ASN A 206 -11.33 -6.35 8.71
C ASN A 206 -10.94 -7.65 9.43
N LEU A 207 -11.20 -7.74 10.74
CA LEU A 207 -10.88 -8.95 11.51
C LEU A 207 -11.62 -10.19 10.98
N VAL A 208 -12.89 -10.06 10.61
CA VAL A 208 -13.66 -11.17 10.01
C VAL A 208 -13.01 -11.62 8.71
N HIS A 209 -12.68 -10.70 7.79
CA HIS A 209 -12.07 -11.06 6.52
C HIS A 209 -10.66 -11.66 6.66
N ILE A 210 -9.87 -11.19 7.64
CA ILE A 210 -8.56 -11.76 7.97
C ILE A 210 -8.73 -13.22 8.42
N MET A 211 -9.65 -13.48 9.36
CA MET A 211 -9.91 -14.84 9.85
C MET A 211 -10.45 -15.77 8.75
N ASP A 212 -11.38 -15.29 7.93
CA ASP A 212 -11.95 -16.06 6.81
C ASP A 212 -10.90 -16.43 5.75
N ALA A 213 -9.85 -15.64 5.62
CA ALA A 213 -8.70 -15.93 4.75
C ALA A 213 -7.71 -16.92 5.36
N GLY A 214 -7.82 -17.25 6.66
CA GLY A 214 -6.88 -18.13 7.36
C GLY A 214 -5.52 -17.47 7.64
N LEU A 215 -5.56 -16.17 7.96
CA LEU A 215 -4.42 -15.36 8.43
C LEU A 215 -4.46 -15.16 9.95
#